data_AF-A0A7J4NX78-F1
#
_entry.id   AF-A0A7J4NX78-F1
#
_cell.length_a   1.000
_cell.length_b   1.000
_cell.length_c   1.000
_cell.angle_alpha   90.00
_cell.angle_beta   90.00
_cell.angle_gamma   90.00
#
_symmetry.space_group_name_H-M   'P 1'
#
loop_
_entity.id
_entity.type
_entity.pdbx_description
1 polymer ?
#
loop_
_entity_poly.entity_id
_entity_poly.type
_entity_poly.pdbx_seq_one_letter_code
_entity_poly.pdbx_strand_id
1 'polypeptide(L)'
;MSKTKIAINGYGTIGKRVADAVSAQDDMEIAGVVKTRPSFEAKLAVDRGFDLYASTSDKIEAFSKAGIEVSGTLDELLGKADLVVDCTPGGVGASYKDLYVEHGVKTIWQGGEDHELAGFSFNSEANYDDAIGRDLTRVVS
;
A
#
# COMPACT_ATOMS: atom_id res chain seq x y z
N MET A 1 17.33 11.73 10.37
CA MET A 1 16.19 10.92 10.87
C MET A 1 16.03 9.74 9.94
N SER A 2 15.60 8.57 10.43
CA SER A 2 15.25 7.47 9.54
C SER A 2 13.98 7.83 8.77
N LYS A 3 13.94 7.55 7.46
CA LYS A 3 12.73 7.73 6.66
C LYS A 3 11.67 6.70 7.04
N THR A 4 10.40 7.08 6.98
CA THR A 4 9.29 6.13 7.17
C THR A 4 9.11 5.31 5.90
N LYS A 5 9.08 3.98 6.05
CA LYS A 5 8.94 3.00 4.97
C LYS A 5 7.48 2.73 4.65
N ILE A 6 7.07 3.10 3.45
CA ILE A 6 5.68 3.02 3.01
C ILE A 6 5.49 1.89 2.00
N ALA A 7 4.64 0.93 2.33
CA ALA A 7 4.15 -0.07 1.39
C ALA A 7 2.88 0.44 0.70
N ILE A 8 2.75 0.23 -0.62
CA ILE A 8 1.52 0.54 -1.36
C ILE A 8 0.85 -0.75 -1.80
N ASN A 9 -0.22 -1.16 -1.11
CA ASN A 9 -1.00 -2.31 -1.54
C ASN A 9 -2.02 -1.89 -2.61
N GLY A 10 -1.80 -2.28 -3.87
CA GLY A 10 -2.65 -1.93 -4.99
C GLY A 10 -2.10 -0.78 -5.83
N TYR A 11 -1.13 -1.07 -6.70
CA TYR A 11 -0.58 -0.13 -7.67
C TYR A 11 -1.53 0.08 -8.88
N GLY A 12 -2.70 0.65 -8.60
CA GLY A 12 -3.73 1.02 -9.57
C GLY A 12 -3.79 2.53 -9.79
N THR A 13 -4.99 3.07 -10.04
CA THR A 13 -5.19 4.51 -10.28
C THR A 13 -4.72 5.38 -9.12
N ILE A 14 -5.15 5.08 -7.89
CA ILE A 14 -4.78 5.84 -6.69
C ILE A 14 -3.37 5.46 -6.24
N GLY A 15 -3.11 4.16 -6.05
CA GLY A 15 -1.85 3.69 -5.50
C GLY A 15 -0.60 4.17 -6.26
N LYS A 16 -0.61 4.24 -7.59
CA LYS A 16 0.55 4.77 -8.32
C LYS A 16 0.80 6.25 -8.08
N ARG A 17 -0.26 7.03 -7.87
CA ARG A 17 -0.14 8.47 -7.56
C ARG A 17 0.31 8.69 -6.12
N VAL A 18 -0.16 7.85 -5.19
CA VAL A 18 0.34 7.85 -3.81
C VAL A 18 1.83 7.48 -3.79
N ALA A 19 2.24 6.47 -4.56
CA ALA A 19 3.66 6.10 -4.66
C ALA A 19 4.53 7.29 -5.12
N ASP A 20 4.04 8.11 -6.05
CA ASP A 20 4.72 9.32 -6.55
C ASP A 20 4.83 10.37 -5.46
N ALA A 21 3.73 10.63 -4.77
CA ALA A 21 3.68 11.62 -3.70
C ALA A 21 4.63 11.25 -2.56
N VAL A 22 4.64 9.99 -2.14
CA VAL A 22 5.57 9.48 -1.10
C VAL A 22 7.01 9.60 -1.57
N SER A 23 7.32 9.22 -2.82
CA SER A 23 8.68 9.31 -3.38
C SER A 23 9.20 10.75 -3.49
N ALA A 24 8.30 11.74 -3.50
CA ALA A 24 8.65 13.16 -3.51
C ALA A 24 8.90 13.74 -2.10
N GLN A 25 8.61 13.00 -1.02
CA GLN A 25 8.86 13.46 0.34
C GLN A 25 10.32 13.16 0.78
N ASP A 26 10.91 14.05 1.57
CA ASP A 26 12.27 13.89 2.09
C ASP A 26 12.35 13.02 3.35
N ASP A 27 11.22 12.84 4.04
CA ASP A 27 11.05 12.07 5.28
C ASP A 27 10.41 10.68 5.08
N MET A 28 10.02 10.33 3.85
CA MET A 28 9.46 9.01 3.51
C MET A 28 10.24 8.30 2.40
N GLU A 29 10.05 6.99 2.32
CA GLU A 29 10.54 6.15 1.23
C GLU A 29 9.55 5.03 0.89
N ILE A 30 9.56 4.59 -0.37
CA ILE A 30 8.75 3.44 -0.81
C ILE A 30 9.46 2.15 -0.44
N ALA A 31 8.82 1.34 0.39
CA ALA A 31 9.27 -0.03 0.69
C ALA A 31 8.98 -0.99 -0.47
N GLY A 32 7.92 -0.72 -1.22
CA GLY A 32 7.50 -1.52 -2.37
C GLY A 32 6.05 -1.26 -2.76
N VAL A 33 5.67 -1.74 -3.95
CA VAL A 33 4.31 -1.61 -4.49
C VAL A 33 3.76 -2.97 -4.91
N VAL A 34 2.47 -3.20 -4.68
CA VAL A 34 1.86 -4.52 -4.88
C VAL A 34 0.97 -4.58 -6.11
N LYS A 35 1.06 -5.68 -6.87
CA LYS A 35 0.15 -6.02 -7.97
C LYS A 35 -0.34 -7.46 -7.92
N THR A 36 -1.54 -7.67 -8.45
CA THR A 36 -2.19 -8.98 -8.55
C THR A 36 -1.94 -9.69 -9.89
N ARG A 37 -1.51 -8.95 -10.92
CA ARG A 37 -1.29 -9.49 -12.27
C ARG A 37 -0.18 -8.72 -13.02
N PRO A 38 0.53 -9.37 -13.96
CA PRO A 38 1.54 -8.74 -14.81
C PRO A 38 0.89 -7.82 -15.87
N SER A 39 0.53 -6.61 -15.46
CA SER A 39 -0.01 -5.57 -16.35
C SER A 39 1.05 -4.56 -16.78
N PHE A 40 0.74 -3.70 -17.75
CA PHE A 40 1.61 -2.58 -18.13
C PHE A 40 2.00 -1.70 -16.92
N GLU A 41 1.09 -1.51 -15.96
CA GLU A 41 1.37 -0.75 -14.73
C GLU A 41 2.39 -1.44 -13.82
N ALA A 42 2.46 -2.77 -13.86
CA ALA A 42 3.47 -3.51 -13.09
C ALA A 42 4.86 -3.29 -13.69
N LYS A 43 4.95 -3.33 -15.03
CA LYS A 43 6.19 -2.98 -15.72
C LYS A 43 6.59 -1.53 -15.46
N LEU A 44 5.63 -0.60 -15.47
CA LEU A 44 5.88 0.80 -15.14
C LEU A 44 6.40 0.99 -13.71
N ALA A 45 5.95 0.18 -12.74
CA ALA A 45 6.50 0.24 -11.39
C ALA A 45 8.00 -0.09 -11.37
N VAL A 46 8.39 -1.17 -12.06
CA VAL A 46 9.79 -1.60 -12.19
C VAL A 46 10.62 -0.59 -12.96
N ASP A 47 10.12 -0.07 -14.09
CA ASP A 47 10.79 0.95 -14.91
C ASP A 47 11.06 2.24 -14.11
N ARG A 48 10.26 2.50 -13.07
CA ARG A 48 10.41 3.64 -12.17
C ARG A 48 11.28 3.36 -10.94
N GLY A 49 11.82 2.15 -10.84
CA GLY A 49 12.71 1.73 -9.77
C GLY A 49 12.00 1.33 -8.48
N PHE A 50 10.70 1.03 -8.52
CA PHE A 50 10.00 0.48 -7.36
C PHE A 50 10.17 -1.03 -7.30
N ASP A 51 10.44 -1.55 -6.10
CA ASP A 51 10.32 -2.97 -5.81
C ASP A 51 8.86 -3.42 -5.98
N LEU A 52 8.65 -4.33 -6.92
CA LEU A 52 7.32 -4.84 -7.26
C LEU A 52 7.07 -6.13 -6.49
N TYR A 53 5.98 -6.16 -5.73
CA TYR A 53 5.56 -7.31 -4.95
C TYR A 53 4.30 -7.95 -5.55
N ALA A 54 4.25 -9.27 -5.52
CA ALA A 54 3.04 -10.02 -5.85
C ALA A 54 2.06 -9.99 -4.67
N SER A 55 0.76 -9.87 -4.93
CA SER A 55 -0.26 -9.85 -3.85
C SER A 55 -0.24 -11.12 -2.99
N THR A 56 0.09 -12.25 -3.60
CA THR A 56 0.10 -13.59 -2.99
C THR A 56 1.12 -14.45 -3.73
N SER A 57 1.59 -15.53 -3.09
CA SER A 57 2.61 -16.43 -3.65
C SER A 57 2.18 -17.11 -4.96
N ASP A 58 0.90 -17.42 -5.12
CA ASP A 58 0.34 -18.01 -6.34
C ASP A 58 0.39 -17.08 -7.56
N LYS A 59 0.60 -15.77 -7.37
CA LYS A 59 0.73 -14.80 -8.48
C LYS A 59 2.15 -14.70 -9.01
N ILE A 60 3.16 -15.13 -8.27
CA ILE A 60 4.57 -14.99 -8.66
C ILE A 60 4.84 -15.65 -10.02
N GLU A 61 4.29 -16.85 -10.24
CA GLU A 61 4.49 -17.58 -11.50
C GLU A 61 3.97 -16.80 -12.71
N ALA A 62 2.85 -16.07 -12.57
CA ALA A 62 2.31 -15.26 -13.65
C ALA A 62 3.25 -14.09 -14.02
N PHE A 63 3.87 -13.44 -13.03
CA PHE A 63 4.87 -12.39 -13.26
C PHE A 63 6.13 -12.94 -13.93
N SER A 64 6.64 -14.07 -13.44
CA SER A 64 7.80 -14.76 -14.02
C SER A 64 7.57 -15.12 -15.50
N LYS A 65 6.41 -15.69 -15.84
CA LYS A 65 6.01 -16.00 -17.22
C LYS A 65 5.91 -14.78 -18.12
N ALA A 66 5.59 -13.61 -17.55
CA ALA A 66 5.52 -12.34 -18.27
C ALA A 66 6.88 -11.62 -18.36
N GLY A 67 7.95 -12.20 -17.80
CA GLY A 67 9.28 -11.59 -17.75
C GLY A 67 9.36 -10.35 -16.86
N ILE A 68 8.49 -10.26 -15.86
CA ILE A 68 8.50 -9.18 -14.86
C ILE A 68 9.03 -9.78 -13.56
N GLU A 69 10.16 -9.27 -13.09
CA GLU A 69 10.72 -9.66 -11.80
C GLU A 69 9.90 -9.06 -10.65
N VAL A 70 9.66 -9.86 -9.62
CA VAL A 70 9.02 -9.43 -8.38
C VAL A 70 9.97 -9.65 -7.21
N SER A 71 10.00 -8.69 -6.28
CA SER A 71 10.89 -8.64 -5.11
C SER A 71 10.35 -9.47 -3.93
N GLY A 72 9.22 -10.16 -4.11
CA GLY A 72 8.59 -11.01 -3.09
C GLY A 72 7.06 -11.00 -3.13
N THR A 73 6.45 -11.35 -1.99
CA THR A 73 5.00 -11.24 -1.74
C THR A 73 4.61 -10.04 -0.86
N LEU A 74 3.33 -9.68 -0.83
CA LEU A 74 2.79 -8.68 0.11
C LEU A 74 3.21 -8.97 1.56
N ASP A 75 3.17 -10.23 1.99
CA ASP A 75 3.55 -10.65 3.34
C ASP A 75 5.01 -10.24 3.67
N GLU A 76 5.94 -10.51 2.75
CA GLU A 76 7.35 -10.14 2.91
C GLU A 76 7.60 -8.63 2.82
N LEU A 77 6.74 -7.89 2.10
CA LEU A 77 6.77 -6.43 2.05
C LEU A 77 6.33 -5.82 3.38
N LEU A 78 5.27 -6.35 4.00
CA LEU A 78 4.75 -5.87 5.27
C LEU A 78 5.78 -6.00 6.39
N GLY A 79 6.56 -7.09 6.42
CA GLY A 79 7.66 -7.27 7.36
C GLY A 79 8.82 -6.25 7.23
N LYS A 80 8.78 -5.38 6.22
CA LYS A 80 9.80 -4.34 5.96
C LYS A 80 9.24 -2.91 6.03
N ALA A 81 7.93 -2.75 6.13
CA ALA A 81 7.27 -1.45 6.07
C ALA A 81 6.85 -0.98 7.48
N ASP A 82 6.83 0.34 7.68
CA ASP A 82 6.30 0.95 8.90
C ASP A 82 4.79 1.21 8.77
N LEU A 83 4.34 1.49 7.54
CA LEU A 83 2.96 1.82 7.21
C LEU A 83 2.59 1.25 5.83
N VAL A 84 1.37 0.74 5.70
CA VAL A 84 0.77 0.37 4.42
C VAL A 84 -0.34 1.34 4.04
N VAL A 85 -0.28 1.87 2.82
CA VAL A 85 -1.41 2.55 2.18
C VAL A 85 -2.13 1.54 1.32
N ASP A 86 -3.30 1.12 1.79
CA ASP A 86 -4.18 0.23 1.04
C ASP A 86 -4.94 1.05 0.00
N CYS A 87 -4.65 0.76 -1.26
CA CYS A 87 -5.25 1.33 -2.47
C CYS A 87 -5.95 0.24 -3.30
N THR A 88 -6.37 -0.85 -2.67
CA THR A 88 -7.14 -1.91 -3.32
C THR A 88 -8.55 -1.41 -3.69
N PRO A 89 -9.28 -2.11 -4.58
CA PRO A 89 -10.66 -1.75 -4.88
C PRO A 89 -11.54 -1.73 -3.62
N GLY A 90 -12.56 -0.87 -3.58
CA GLY A 90 -13.45 -0.78 -2.43
C GLY A 90 -14.10 -2.12 -2.07
N GLY A 91 -14.15 -2.42 -0.78
CA GLY A 91 -14.63 -3.68 -0.19
C GLY A 91 -13.56 -4.77 -0.14
N VAL A 92 -12.37 -4.56 -0.72
CA VAL A 92 -11.25 -5.51 -0.66
C VAL A 92 -10.34 -5.22 0.53
N GLY A 93 -10.19 -3.97 0.94
CA GLY A 93 -9.28 -3.58 2.03
C GLY A 93 -9.63 -4.27 3.36
N ALA A 94 -10.91 -4.50 3.62
CA ALA A 94 -11.38 -5.26 4.78
C ALA A 94 -10.75 -6.65 4.90
N SER A 95 -10.53 -7.35 3.77
CA SER A 95 -9.91 -8.68 3.76
C SER A 95 -8.42 -8.70 4.14
N TYR A 96 -7.75 -7.54 4.07
CA TYR A 96 -6.33 -7.42 4.41
C TYR A 96 -6.08 -6.92 5.83
N LYS A 97 -7.13 -6.49 6.55
CA LYS A 97 -6.97 -5.90 7.89
C LYS A 97 -6.26 -6.83 8.86
N ASP A 98 -6.66 -8.09 8.92
CA ASP A 98 -6.06 -9.06 9.84
C ASP A 98 -4.58 -9.29 9.53
N LEU A 99 -4.23 -9.34 8.24
CA LEU A 99 -2.84 -9.43 7.79
C LEU A 99 -2.02 -8.22 8.25
N TYR A 100 -2.53 -6.99 8.07
CA TYR A 100 -1.81 -5.79 8.49
C TYR A 100 -1.63 -5.71 10.01
N VAL A 101 -2.65 -6.11 10.77
CA VAL A 101 -2.59 -6.16 12.24
C VAL A 101 -1.60 -7.21 12.71
N GLU A 102 -1.54 -8.38 12.07
CA GLU A 102 -0.57 -9.44 12.38
C GLU A 102 0.88 -8.97 12.16
N HIS A 103 1.14 -8.20 11.10
CA HIS A 103 2.44 -7.59 10.83
C HIS A 103 2.73 -6.34 11.69
N GLY A 104 1.75 -5.86 12.46
CA GLY A 104 1.91 -4.69 13.34
C GLY A 104 2.16 -3.38 12.58
N VAL A 105 1.77 -3.29 11.31
CA VAL A 105 1.96 -2.09 10.49
C VAL A 105 0.79 -1.13 10.62
N LYS A 106 1.08 0.18 10.64
CA LYS A 106 0.02 1.19 10.55
C LYS A 106 -0.65 1.12 9.17
N THR A 107 -1.93 1.45 9.09
CA THR A 107 -2.71 1.30 7.87
C THR A 107 -3.53 2.55 7.54
N ILE A 108 -3.47 2.93 6.25
CA ILE A 108 -4.34 3.94 5.65
C ILE A 108 -5.21 3.27 4.58
N TRP A 109 -6.54 3.32 4.72
CA TRP A 109 -7.49 2.87 3.69
C TRP A 109 -8.04 4.03 2.87
N GLN A 110 -8.55 3.73 1.67
CA GLN A 110 -9.27 4.70 0.84
C GLN A 110 -10.76 4.78 1.18
N GLY A 111 -11.41 5.81 0.64
CA GLY A 111 -12.83 6.11 0.92
C GLY A 111 -13.83 5.09 0.38
N GLY A 112 -13.38 4.08 -0.37
CA GLY A 112 -14.21 2.97 -0.83
C GLY A 112 -14.46 1.90 0.24
N GLU A 113 -13.79 1.97 1.39
CA GLU A 113 -14.03 1.08 2.53
C GLU A 113 -15.02 1.70 3.53
N ASP A 114 -15.66 0.87 4.34
CA ASP A 114 -16.55 1.29 5.43
C ASP A 114 -15.77 2.04 6.53
N HIS A 115 -16.43 2.99 7.21
CA HIS A 115 -15.81 3.78 8.27
C HIS A 115 -15.30 2.90 9.43
N GLU A 116 -16.08 1.90 9.78
CA GLU A 116 -15.87 0.93 10.85
C GLU A 116 -14.58 0.12 10.65
N LEU A 117 -14.10 0.00 9.40
CA LEU A 117 -12.85 -0.71 9.11
C LEU A 117 -11.66 -0.06 9.82
N ALA A 118 -11.58 1.27 9.75
CA ALA A 118 -10.55 2.06 10.40
C ALA A 118 -10.96 2.56 11.80
N GLY A 119 -12.26 2.72 12.04
CA GLY A 119 -12.80 3.39 13.24
C GLY A 119 -12.52 4.90 13.29
N PHE A 120 -11.92 5.45 12.23
CA PHE A 120 -11.61 6.87 12.09
C PHE A 120 -11.52 7.26 10.60
N SER A 121 -12.29 8.28 10.21
CA SER A 121 -12.24 8.87 8.87
C SER A 121 -11.40 10.15 8.92
N PHE A 122 -10.57 10.37 7.91
CA PHE A 122 -9.57 11.45 7.88
C PHE A 122 -9.79 12.41 6.70
N ASN A 123 -9.66 13.69 6.99
CA ASN A 123 -9.41 14.77 6.04
C ASN A 123 -8.42 15.76 6.67
N SER A 124 -7.36 16.11 5.94
CA SER A 124 -6.23 16.87 6.48
C SER A 124 -6.59 18.28 6.97
N GLU A 125 -7.61 18.92 6.38
CA GLU A 125 -8.01 20.27 6.83
C GLU A 125 -9.07 20.21 7.94
N ALA A 126 -9.86 19.14 7.99
CA ALA A 126 -10.98 19.04 8.92
C ALA A 126 -10.60 18.47 10.28
N ASN A 127 -9.73 17.44 10.33
CA ASN A 127 -9.50 16.67 11.56
C ASN A 127 -8.09 16.07 11.67
N TYR A 128 -7.07 16.82 11.25
CA TYR A 128 -5.67 16.37 11.32
C TYR A 128 -5.22 15.98 12.73
N ASP A 129 -5.47 16.85 13.70
CA ASP A 129 -5.03 16.66 15.08
C ASP A 129 -5.62 15.39 15.71
N ASP A 130 -6.83 15.02 15.30
CA ASP A 130 -7.50 13.80 15.78
C ASP A 130 -6.90 12.52 15.22
N ALA A 131 -6.10 12.59 14.14
CA ALA A 131 -5.44 11.46 13.51
C ALA A 131 -4.09 11.11 14.18
N ILE A 132 -3.53 12.03 14.96
CA ILE A 132 -2.21 11.88 15.58
C ILE A 132 -2.21 10.66 16.52
N GLY A 133 -1.24 9.76 16.32
CA GLY A 133 -1.06 8.57 17.14
C GLY A 133 -1.97 7.40 16.80
N ARG A 134 -2.91 7.54 15.84
CA ARG A 134 -3.73 6.42 15.40
C ARG A 134 -2.93 5.45 14.53
N ASP A 135 -3.31 4.18 14.59
CA ASP A 135 -2.72 3.13 13.76
C ASP A 135 -3.53 2.87 12.49
N LEU A 136 -4.84 3.13 12.57
CA LEU A 136 -5.82 2.78 11.56
C LEU A 136 -6.60 4.04 11.17
N THR A 137 -6.52 4.46 9.91
CA THR A 137 -7.23 5.64 9.41
C THR A 137 -7.78 5.44 7.99
N ARG A 138 -8.95 5.99 7.69
CA ARG A 138 -9.55 5.94 6.35
C ARG A 138 -9.63 7.33 5.75
N VAL A 139 -8.93 7.58 4.64
CA VAL A 139 -9.10 8.82 3.87
C VAL A 139 -10.48 8.78 3.21
N VAL A 140 -11.29 9.82 3.40
CA VAL A 140 -12.65 9.88 2.81
C VAL A 140 -12.60 10.00 1.28
N SER A 141 -13.70 9.61 0.61
CA SER A 141 -13.85 9.64 -0.86
C SER A 141 -13.98 11.05 -1.42
#